data_AF-A0A5C5Y7K4-F1
#
_entry.id   AF-A0A5C5Y7K4-F1
#
_cell.length_a   1.000
_cell.length_b   1.000
_cell.length_c   1.000
_cell.angle_alpha   90.00
_cell.angle_beta   90.00
_cell.angle_gamma   90.00
#
_symmetry.space_group_name_H-M   'P 1'
#
loop_
_entity.id
_entity.type
_entity.pdbx_description
1 polymer ?
#
loop_
_entity_poly.entity_id
_entity_poly.type
_entity_poly.pdbx_seq_one_letter_code
_entity_poly.pdbx_strand_id
1 'polypeptide(L)'
;MHHDISQHRDTDRRRGGIRCWAAGIVCLFSLGAIGLDANATDPSQYLSSAGQHRVFSADAQPGMIGYGRSLGHGPIAGYFQPVAFTGPDGVQFALSQGGTFVSPEDHLMAGLQIGRVYRIRMTGLPDAEGAELYPSVEVIDRTYPPPGLETTYPIQIVLDRADIDEAMAGRMVTKVIYLEDPQTAFAEQEKPDTGRVIDVGLPHDPLEVADRFGRPVAIVRIGTLAPPSSPVLAPQFFFGDPTWAPIYQPEVEPVP
;
A
#
# COMPACT_ATOMS: atom_id res chain seq x y z
N MET A 1 12.55 -44.49 42.32
CA MET A 1 13.35 -44.35 43.57
C MET A 1 14.74 -44.86 43.20
N HIS A 2 15.64 -44.01 42.68
CA HIS A 2 16.67 -43.27 43.45
C HIS A 2 17.31 -44.18 44.50
N HIS A 3 18.60 -44.46 44.54
CA HIS A 3 19.84 -43.72 44.25
C HIS A 3 20.94 -44.80 44.24
N ASP A 4 22.08 -44.64 43.56
CA ASP A 4 23.33 -44.51 44.32
C ASP A 4 24.52 -44.10 43.45
N ILE A 5 25.32 -43.24 44.08
CA ILE A 5 26.57 -42.65 43.62
C ILE A 5 27.70 -43.46 44.28
N SER A 6 28.73 -43.84 43.54
CA SER A 6 30.09 -43.79 44.12
C SER A 6 31.17 -43.75 43.05
N GLN A 7 31.98 -42.69 43.15
CA GLN A 7 33.34 -42.62 42.65
C GLN A 7 34.21 -43.63 43.40
N HIS A 8 35.32 -44.12 42.80
CA HIS A 8 36.70 -43.75 43.20
C HIS A 8 37.78 -44.70 42.59
N ARG A 9 38.97 -44.11 42.33
CA ARG A 9 40.32 -44.71 42.14
C ARG A 9 40.57 -45.47 40.84
N ASP A 10 41.40 -45.00 39.91
CA ASP A 10 42.84 -44.67 40.00
C ASP A 10 43.69 -45.88 40.41
N THR A 11 44.41 -46.49 39.47
CA THR A 11 45.89 -46.61 39.49
C THR A 11 46.41 -47.64 38.47
N ASP A 12 47.47 -47.19 37.78
CA ASP A 12 48.70 -47.89 37.42
C ASP A 12 48.83 -48.79 36.17
N ARG A 13 49.78 -48.31 35.34
CA ARG A 13 50.96 -48.99 34.77
C ARG A 13 50.83 -50.06 33.68
N ARG A 14 51.33 -49.62 32.52
CA ARG A 14 52.44 -50.20 31.71
C ARG A 14 52.31 -51.65 31.24
N ARG A 15 52.39 -51.85 29.91
CA ARG A 15 53.58 -52.42 29.21
C ARG A 15 53.31 -52.70 27.72
N GLY A 16 54.33 -52.44 26.91
CA GLY A 16 54.57 -53.03 25.58
C GLY A 16 53.84 -52.28 24.45
N GLY A 17 54.47 -51.75 23.41
CA GLY A 17 55.78 -52.04 22.85
C GLY A 17 55.61 -52.37 21.36
N ILE A 18 56.22 -51.53 20.52
CA ILE A 18 56.68 -51.82 19.14
C ILE A 18 55.55 -51.78 18.08
N ARG A 19 55.31 -50.60 17.47
CA ARG A 19 55.92 -50.09 16.22
C ARG A 19 55.73 -51.02 15.02
N CYS A 20 54.73 -50.72 14.19
CA CYS A 20 54.80 -50.89 12.74
C CYS A 20 54.11 -49.70 12.06
N TRP A 21 54.84 -49.12 11.12
CA TRP A 21 54.49 -47.91 10.39
C TRP A 21 53.37 -48.19 9.38
N ALA A 22 52.31 -47.39 9.41
CA ALA A 22 51.41 -47.21 8.29
C ALA A 22 51.28 -45.70 8.05
N ALA A 23 51.84 -45.26 6.93
CA ALA A 23 51.71 -43.90 6.43
C ALA A 23 50.24 -43.63 6.09
N GLY A 24 49.50 -43.03 7.03
CA GLY A 24 48.18 -42.48 6.77
C GLY A 24 48.34 -41.09 6.17
N ILE A 25 48.21 -40.98 4.84
CA ILE A 25 47.95 -39.70 4.21
C ILE A 25 46.55 -39.27 4.66
N VAL A 26 46.50 -38.29 5.54
CA VAL A 26 45.28 -37.58 5.90
C VAL A 26 44.94 -36.66 4.72
N CYS A 27 44.14 -37.16 3.78
CA CYS A 27 43.41 -36.30 2.85
C CYS A 27 42.22 -35.70 3.59
N LEU A 28 42.48 -34.66 4.40
CA LEU A 28 41.46 -33.69 4.78
C LEU A 28 41.07 -32.94 3.50
N PHE A 29 40.10 -33.49 2.76
CA PHE A 29 39.33 -32.69 1.80
C PHE A 29 38.48 -31.75 2.63
N SER A 30 39.03 -30.58 2.95
CA SER A 30 38.21 -29.41 3.22
C SER A 30 37.40 -29.15 1.95
N LEU A 31 36.14 -29.61 1.93
CA LEU A 31 35.13 -29.06 1.04
C LEU A 31 35.01 -27.58 1.41
N GLY A 32 35.85 -26.75 0.80
CA GLY A 32 35.56 -25.34 0.68
C GLY A 32 34.30 -25.25 -0.15
N ALA A 33 33.16 -25.03 0.50
CA ALA A 33 32.01 -24.48 -0.17
C ALA A 33 32.44 -23.10 -0.66
N ILE A 34 32.94 -23.04 -1.90
CA ILE A 34 33.09 -21.79 -2.62
C ILE A 34 31.65 -21.36 -2.86
N GLY A 35 31.11 -20.56 -1.94
CA GLY A 35 29.91 -19.78 -2.18
C GLY A 35 30.23 -18.90 -3.38
N LEU A 36 29.71 -19.26 -4.54
CA LEU A 36 29.51 -18.30 -5.61
C LEU A 36 28.41 -17.38 -5.12
N ASP A 37 28.77 -16.37 -4.35
CA ASP A 37 27.95 -15.17 -4.20
C ASP A 37 27.92 -14.53 -5.58
N ALA A 38 27.00 -14.99 -6.40
CA ALA A 38 26.56 -14.26 -7.57
C ALA A 38 25.90 -12.98 -7.04
N ASN A 39 26.70 -11.95 -6.82
CA ASN A 39 26.24 -10.57 -6.78
C ASN A 39 25.74 -10.25 -8.20
N ALA A 40 24.57 -10.80 -8.55
CA ALA A 40 23.84 -10.38 -9.72
C ALA A 40 23.50 -8.91 -9.48
N THR A 41 24.17 -8.03 -10.22
CA THR A 41 23.89 -6.62 -10.10
C THR A 41 22.43 -6.36 -10.47
N ASP A 42 21.77 -5.54 -9.67
CA ASP A 42 20.35 -5.22 -9.85
C ASP A 42 20.12 -4.70 -11.28
N PRO A 43 19.25 -5.35 -12.08
CA PRO A 43 18.96 -4.94 -13.45
C PRO A 43 18.57 -3.47 -13.57
N SER A 44 18.00 -2.87 -12.50
CA SER A 44 17.67 -1.44 -12.45
C SER A 44 18.89 -0.51 -12.57
N GLN A 45 20.11 -1.01 -12.34
CA GLN A 45 21.34 -0.23 -12.51
C GLN A 45 21.75 -0.04 -13.98
N TYR A 46 21.21 -0.84 -14.91
CA TYR A 46 21.60 -0.81 -16.32
C TYR A 46 20.42 -0.71 -17.30
N LEU A 47 19.20 -0.95 -16.82
CA LEU A 47 17.99 -0.69 -17.59
C LEU A 47 17.71 0.82 -17.57
N SER A 48 17.51 1.43 -18.74
CA SER A 48 17.09 2.82 -18.83
C SER A 48 15.74 3.01 -18.14
N SER A 49 15.63 4.02 -17.27
CA SER A 49 14.33 4.45 -16.71
C SER A 49 13.37 4.91 -17.83
N ALA A 50 13.94 5.41 -18.93
CA ALA A 50 13.24 5.66 -20.17
C ALA A 50 12.87 4.33 -20.85
N GLY A 51 11.64 3.87 -20.63
CA GLY A 51 11.08 2.69 -21.31
C GLY A 51 10.85 1.47 -20.45
N GLN A 52 10.56 1.61 -19.15
CA GLN A 52 9.99 0.49 -18.40
C GLN A 52 8.62 0.14 -18.99
N HIS A 53 8.48 -1.07 -19.54
CA HIS A 53 7.18 -1.54 -19.97
C HIS A 53 6.30 -1.75 -18.74
N ARG A 54 5.25 -0.94 -18.63
CA ARG A 54 4.32 -1.01 -17.51
C ARG A 54 3.58 -2.34 -17.54
N VAL A 55 3.58 -3.01 -16.39
CA VAL A 55 2.83 -4.26 -16.20
C VAL A 55 1.33 -3.98 -16.05
N PHE A 56 0.96 -2.77 -15.62
CA PHE A 56 -0.43 -2.38 -15.34
C PHE A 56 -0.79 -1.01 -15.91
N SER A 57 -2.07 -0.86 -16.25
CA SER A 57 -2.76 0.34 -16.72
C SER A 57 -3.92 0.70 -15.78
N ALA A 58 -4.49 1.91 -15.86
CA ALA A 58 -5.55 2.32 -14.93
C ALA A 58 -6.84 1.48 -15.01
N ASP A 59 -7.10 0.81 -16.13
CA ASP A 59 -8.22 -0.11 -16.34
C ASP A 59 -8.00 -1.51 -15.71
N ALA A 60 -6.81 -1.76 -15.13
CA ALA A 60 -6.56 -2.97 -14.36
C ALA A 60 -7.60 -3.14 -13.24
N GLN A 61 -7.95 -4.40 -12.95
CA GLN A 61 -8.89 -4.70 -11.86
C GLN A 61 -8.41 -4.09 -10.55
N PRO A 62 -9.32 -3.51 -9.73
CA PRO A 62 -8.93 -2.96 -8.43
C PRO A 62 -8.13 -3.96 -7.60
N GLY A 63 -6.97 -3.52 -7.12
CA GLY A 63 -6.07 -4.29 -6.27
C GLY A 63 -4.90 -4.95 -7.01
N MET A 64 -4.95 -5.07 -8.34
CA MET A 64 -3.84 -5.65 -9.11
C MET A 64 -2.57 -4.80 -9.04
N ILE A 65 -2.72 -3.48 -9.09
CA ILE A 65 -1.58 -2.54 -9.11
C ILE A 65 -0.93 -2.50 -7.73
N GLY A 66 -1.74 -2.33 -6.69
CA GLY A 66 -1.31 -2.33 -5.30
C GLY A 66 -0.67 -3.66 -4.89
N TYR A 67 -1.26 -4.79 -5.29
CA TYR A 67 -0.67 -6.11 -5.05
C TYR A 67 0.67 -6.26 -5.78
N GLY A 68 0.74 -5.92 -7.07
CA GLY A 68 1.97 -5.98 -7.84
C GLY A 68 3.08 -5.09 -7.28
N ARG A 69 2.73 -3.88 -6.81
CA ARG A 69 3.67 -2.97 -6.14
C ARG A 69 4.12 -3.50 -4.78
N SER A 70 3.22 -4.11 -4.00
CA SER A 70 3.54 -4.72 -2.70
C SER A 70 4.47 -5.94 -2.81
N LEU A 71 4.49 -6.62 -3.96
CA LEU A 71 5.48 -7.67 -4.27
C LEU A 71 6.84 -7.10 -4.67
N GLY A 72 6.89 -5.82 -5.07
CA GLY A 72 8.12 -5.07 -5.25
C GLY A 72 8.82 -4.87 -3.91
N HIS A 73 10.12 -5.16 -3.87
CA HIS A 73 10.92 -5.07 -2.66
C HIS A 73 11.05 -3.59 -2.24
N GLY A 74 10.31 -3.16 -1.22
CA GLY A 74 10.34 -1.77 -0.71
C GLY A 74 9.64 -1.63 0.65
N PRO A 75 9.90 -0.54 1.40
CA PRO A 75 9.39 -0.30 2.76
C PRO A 75 7.91 0.14 2.78
N ILE A 76 7.06 -0.59 2.07
CA ILE A 76 5.61 -0.31 1.94
C ILE A 76 4.73 -1.41 2.54
N ALA A 77 5.27 -2.62 2.73
CA ALA A 77 4.51 -3.75 3.27
C ALA A 77 4.03 -3.47 4.71
N GLY A 78 2.71 -3.54 4.91
CA GLY A 78 2.09 -3.33 6.22
C GLY A 78 2.03 -1.87 6.68
N TYR A 79 2.47 -0.91 5.87
CA TYR A 79 2.39 0.51 6.20
C TYR A 79 0.95 1.01 6.02
N PHE A 80 0.46 1.76 7.02
CA PHE A 80 -0.80 2.49 6.95
C PHE A 80 -0.51 3.92 6.53
N GLN A 81 -0.85 4.26 5.30
CA GLN A 81 -0.72 5.60 4.75
C GLN A 81 -1.92 6.45 5.18
N PRO A 82 -1.73 7.60 5.83
CA PRO A 82 -2.81 8.55 6.04
C PRO A 82 -3.39 9.00 4.71
N VAL A 83 -4.71 8.90 4.57
CA VAL A 83 -5.49 9.33 3.41
C VAL A 83 -6.63 10.19 3.93
N ALA A 84 -6.76 11.39 3.36
CA ALA A 84 -7.81 12.35 3.69
C ALA A 84 -8.79 12.44 2.52
N PHE A 85 -10.08 12.43 2.83
CA PHE A 85 -11.17 12.54 1.88
C PHE A 85 -11.85 13.90 2.03
N THR A 86 -12.09 14.55 0.91
CA THR A 86 -12.82 15.82 0.85
C THR A 86 -13.75 15.83 -0.36
N GLY A 87 -14.86 16.56 -0.25
CA GLY A 87 -15.82 16.77 -1.31
C GLY A 87 -16.61 18.05 -1.10
N PRO A 88 -17.59 18.36 -1.98
CA PRO A 88 -18.47 19.50 -1.82
C PRO A 88 -19.21 19.52 -0.47
N ASP A 89 -19.68 20.70 -0.07
CA ASP A 89 -20.44 20.87 1.17
C ASP A 89 -21.61 19.88 1.28
N GLY A 90 -21.71 19.23 2.44
CA GLY A 90 -22.74 18.23 2.73
C GLY A 90 -22.38 16.80 2.31
N VAL A 91 -21.34 16.62 1.48
CA VAL A 91 -20.84 15.28 1.15
C VAL A 91 -20.15 14.67 2.35
N GLN A 92 -20.55 13.44 2.70
CA GLN A 92 -19.98 12.69 3.80
C GLN A 92 -19.41 11.37 3.33
N PHE A 93 -18.36 10.90 4.00
CA PHE A 93 -17.62 9.69 3.67
C PHE A 93 -17.69 8.68 4.81
N ALA A 94 -17.84 7.40 4.48
CA ALA A 94 -17.75 6.31 5.45
C ALA A 94 -16.91 5.15 4.92
N LEU A 95 -15.98 4.64 5.73
CA LEU A 95 -15.23 3.42 5.47
C LEU A 95 -16.07 2.17 5.75
N SER A 96 -15.76 1.06 5.08
CA SER A 96 -16.30 -0.23 5.46
C SER A 96 -15.61 -0.80 6.68
N GLN A 97 -16.37 -1.47 7.54
CA GLN A 97 -15.88 -2.25 8.67
C GLN A 97 -16.90 -3.33 9.02
N GLY A 98 -16.46 -4.58 9.13
CA GLY A 98 -17.34 -5.72 9.39
C GLY A 98 -18.37 -5.97 8.29
N GLY A 99 -18.09 -5.60 7.04
CA GLY A 99 -19.04 -5.72 5.92
C GLY A 99 -20.23 -4.75 5.99
N THR A 100 -20.14 -3.70 6.80
CA THR A 100 -21.06 -2.54 6.80
C THR A 100 -20.25 -1.25 6.68
N PHE A 101 -20.89 -0.11 6.53
CA PHE A 101 -20.24 1.19 6.65
C PHE A 101 -20.31 1.72 8.08
N VAL A 102 -19.25 2.38 8.53
CA VAL A 102 -19.24 3.14 9.79
C VAL A 102 -20.05 4.44 9.67
N SER A 103 -20.13 5.20 10.76
CA SER A 103 -20.75 6.53 10.74
C SER A 103 -20.07 7.43 9.71
N PRO A 104 -20.85 8.16 8.88
CA PRO A 104 -20.28 9.06 7.89
C PRO A 104 -19.69 10.32 8.54
N GLU A 105 -18.64 10.86 7.94
CA GLU A 105 -17.93 12.07 8.37
C GLU A 105 -17.74 13.02 7.18
N ASP A 106 -17.87 14.33 7.40
CA ASP A 106 -17.67 15.36 6.36
C ASP A 106 -16.19 15.43 5.92
N HIS A 107 -15.28 15.22 6.87
CA HIS A 107 -13.83 15.23 6.67
C HIS A 107 -13.20 13.94 7.21
N LEU A 108 -13.28 12.87 6.43
CA LEU A 108 -12.73 11.58 6.83
C LEU A 108 -11.21 11.55 6.62
N MET A 109 -10.46 11.18 7.66
CA MET A 109 -9.05 10.79 7.54
C MET A 109 -8.81 9.42 8.17
N ALA A 110 -8.12 8.55 7.45
CA ALA A 110 -7.78 7.22 7.95
C ALA A 110 -6.43 6.74 7.43
N GLY A 111 -5.77 5.90 8.21
CA GLY A 111 -4.64 5.12 7.74
C GLY A 111 -5.16 3.95 6.90
N LEU A 112 -4.82 3.94 5.61
CA LEU A 112 -5.14 2.86 4.68
C LEU A 112 -3.88 2.05 4.40
N GLN A 113 -3.98 0.72 4.47
CA GLN A 113 -2.86 -0.16 4.21
C GLN A 113 -2.51 -0.16 2.71
N ILE A 114 -1.23 0.04 2.40
CA ILE A 114 -0.75 -0.01 1.02
C ILE A 114 -0.97 -1.42 0.44
N GLY A 115 -1.39 -1.48 -0.83
CA GLY A 115 -1.67 -2.70 -1.56
C GLY A 115 -3.07 -3.28 -1.32
N ARG A 116 -3.93 -2.57 -0.57
CA ARG A 116 -5.33 -2.95 -0.33
C ARG A 116 -6.29 -2.03 -1.08
N VAL A 117 -7.51 -2.52 -1.27
CA VAL A 117 -8.61 -1.77 -1.88
C VAL A 117 -9.70 -1.57 -0.84
N TYR A 118 -10.10 -0.32 -0.63
CA TYR A 118 -11.11 0.07 0.33
C TYR A 118 -12.38 0.48 -0.40
N ARG A 119 -13.53 0.03 0.09
CA ARG A 119 -14.83 0.51 -0.33
C ARG A 119 -15.23 1.68 0.55
N ILE A 120 -15.52 2.82 -0.07
CA ILE A 120 -16.00 4.02 0.61
C ILE A 120 -17.45 4.23 0.25
N ARG A 121 -18.30 4.64 1.19
CA ARG A 121 -19.64 5.16 0.91
C ARG A 121 -19.60 6.68 0.94
N MET A 122 -20.18 7.29 -0.08
CA MET A 122 -20.45 8.72 -0.16
C MET A 122 -21.94 8.98 -0.06
N THR A 123 -22.35 9.88 0.82
CA THR A 123 -23.74 10.33 1.01
C THR A 123 -23.83 11.85 0.99
N GLY A 124 -25.04 12.42 0.95
CA GLY A 124 -25.22 13.88 0.94
C GLY A 124 -24.80 14.51 -0.40
N LEU A 125 -25.01 13.80 -1.50
CA LEU A 125 -24.57 14.22 -2.83
C LEU A 125 -25.35 15.47 -3.31
N PRO A 126 -24.67 16.49 -3.86
CA PRO A 126 -25.32 17.69 -4.35
C PRO A 126 -26.39 17.41 -5.40
N ASP A 127 -27.54 18.06 -5.28
CA ASP A 127 -28.69 17.91 -6.19
C ASP A 127 -29.22 16.47 -6.38
N ALA A 128 -28.85 15.55 -5.48
CA ALA A 128 -29.23 14.13 -5.55
C ALA A 128 -29.60 13.59 -4.16
N GLU A 129 -30.75 14.03 -3.64
CA GLU A 129 -31.23 13.64 -2.31
C GLU A 129 -31.38 12.12 -2.18
N GLY A 130 -30.79 11.54 -1.13
CA GLY A 130 -30.82 10.10 -0.85
C GLY A 130 -29.96 9.24 -1.78
N ALA A 131 -29.28 9.82 -2.77
CA ALA A 131 -28.35 9.09 -3.61
C ALA A 131 -27.04 8.80 -2.85
N GLU A 132 -26.45 7.63 -3.16
CA GLU A 132 -25.17 7.20 -2.60
C GLU A 132 -24.25 6.75 -3.73
N LEU A 133 -22.96 7.03 -3.58
CA LEU A 133 -21.90 6.50 -4.45
C LEU A 133 -20.94 5.64 -3.62
N TYR A 134 -20.33 4.66 -4.27
CA TYR A 134 -19.49 3.68 -3.59
C TYR A 134 -18.09 3.54 -4.21
N PRO A 135 -17.23 4.58 -4.14
CA PRO A 135 -15.89 4.49 -4.71
C PRO A 135 -15.07 3.33 -4.15
N SER A 136 -14.19 2.81 -4.99
CA SER A 136 -13.06 1.99 -4.55
C SER A 136 -11.79 2.83 -4.53
N VAL A 137 -11.01 2.73 -3.45
CA VAL A 137 -9.71 3.38 -3.28
C VAL A 137 -8.63 2.32 -3.15
N GLU A 138 -7.66 2.36 -4.05
CA GLU A 138 -6.49 1.50 -4.05
C GLU A 138 -5.26 2.33 -3.74
N VAL A 139 -4.66 2.11 -2.56
CA VAL A 139 -3.42 2.80 -2.17
C VAL A 139 -2.24 1.98 -2.67
N ILE A 140 -1.41 2.57 -3.52
CA ILE A 140 -0.35 1.86 -4.25
C ILE A 140 1.06 2.27 -3.83
N ASP A 141 1.20 3.41 -3.14
CA ASP A 141 2.47 3.87 -2.57
C ASP A 141 2.22 4.87 -1.41
N ARG A 142 3.30 5.40 -0.81
CA ARG A 142 3.29 6.35 0.31
C ARG A 142 3.80 7.75 -0.06
N THR A 143 3.49 8.71 0.80
CA THR A 143 3.95 10.11 0.70
C THR A 143 5.39 10.34 1.20
N TYR A 144 5.98 9.35 1.90
CA TYR A 144 7.32 9.45 2.52
C TYR A 144 7.57 10.74 3.32
N PRO A 145 6.70 11.11 4.27
CA PRO A 145 6.90 12.32 5.06
C PRO A 145 8.01 12.15 6.09
N PRO A 146 8.55 13.25 6.63
CA PRO A 146 9.45 13.20 7.78
C PRO A 146 8.78 12.44 8.95
N PRO A 147 9.55 11.68 9.77
CA PRO A 147 8.98 10.91 10.87
C PRO A 147 8.17 11.79 11.83
N GLY A 148 6.96 11.36 12.17
CA GLY A 148 6.04 12.08 13.06
C GLY A 148 5.16 13.12 12.36
N LEU A 149 5.32 13.33 11.05
CA LEU A 149 4.47 14.24 10.25
C LEU A 149 3.55 13.48 9.29
N GLU A 150 3.34 12.18 9.51
CA GLU A 150 2.57 11.32 8.60
C GLU A 150 1.15 11.84 8.38
N THR A 151 0.48 12.28 9.44
CA THR A 151 -0.89 12.82 9.39
C THR A 151 -0.95 14.26 8.85
N THR A 152 0.18 14.97 8.83
CA THR A 152 0.30 16.31 8.24
C THR A 152 0.41 16.24 6.71
N TYR A 153 0.94 15.14 6.17
CA TYR A 153 1.11 14.90 4.74
C TYR A 153 0.39 13.63 4.27
N PRO A 154 -0.95 13.61 4.39
CA PRO A 154 -1.75 12.49 3.89
C PRO A 154 -1.80 12.51 2.36
N ILE A 155 -2.25 11.41 1.75
CA ILE A 155 -2.75 11.44 0.38
C ILE A 155 -4.09 12.18 0.40
N GLN A 156 -4.19 13.26 -0.36
CA GLN A 156 -5.44 14.01 -0.51
C GLN A 156 -6.29 13.39 -1.63
N ILE A 157 -7.45 12.87 -1.28
CA ILE A 157 -8.47 12.42 -2.22
C ILE A 157 -9.60 13.44 -2.22
N VAL A 158 -9.53 14.36 -3.17
CA VAL A 158 -10.56 15.38 -3.43
C VAL A 158 -11.50 14.83 -4.48
N LEU A 159 -12.77 14.62 -4.12
CA LEU A 159 -13.84 14.20 -5.05
C LEU A 159 -14.79 15.37 -5.23
N ASP A 160 -14.62 16.09 -6.33
CA ASP A 160 -15.30 17.36 -6.55
C ASP A 160 -16.70 17.18 -7.18
N ARG A 161 -17.36 18.30 -7.47
CA ARG A 161 -18.70 18.29 -8.06
C ARG A 161 -18.71 17.63 -9.44
N ALA A 162 -17.67 17.84 -10.25
CA ALA A 162 -17.59 17.24 -11.59
C ALA A 162 -17.44 15.72 -11.48
N ASP A 163 -16.57 15.22 -10.57
CA ASP A 163 -16.43 13.79 -10.30
C ASP A 163 -17.78 13.15 -9.93
N ILE A 164 -18.56 13.82 -9.08
CA ILE A 164 -19.89 13.34 -8.65
C ILE A 164 -20.89 13.38 -9.81
N ASP A 165 -20.98 14.49 -10.55
CA ASP A 165 -21.93 14.64 -11.66
C ASP A 165 -21.67 13.61 -12.77
N GLU A 166 -20.40 13.36 -13.09
CA GLU A 166 -19.98 12.34 -14.06
C GLU A 166 -20.39 10.93 -13.61
N ALA A 167 -20.13 10.60 -12.35
CA ALA A 167 -20.51 9.31 -11.77
C ALA A 167 -22.03 9.11 -11.70
N MET A 168 -22.77 10.15 -11.31
CA MET A 168 -24.24 10.16 -11.24
C MET A 168 -24.88 10.05 -12.64
N ALA A 169 -24.20 10.54 -13.67
CA ALA A 169 -24.59 10.34 -15.06
C ALA A 169 -24.22 8.94 -15.61
N GLY A 170 -23.73 8.03 -14.74
CA GLY A 170 -23.42 6.65 -15.08
C GLY A 170 -22.06 6.43 -15.75
N ARG A 171 -21.19 7.45 -15.75
CA ARG A 171 -19.83 7.32 -16.28
C ARG A 171 -18.89 6.76 -15.22
N MET A 172 -17.87 6.04 -15.67
CA MET A 172 -16.80 5.56 -14.80
C MET A 172 -15.78 6.69 -14.63
N VAL A 173 -15.66 7.22 -13.42
CA VAL A 173 -14.62 8.20 -13.07
C VAL A 173 -13.42 7.44 -12.52
N THR A 174 -12.25 7.64 -13.12
CA THR A 174 -10.98 7.09 -12.64
C THR A 174 -10.02 8.23 -12.34
N LYS A 175 -9.70 8.41 -11.06
CA LYS A 175 -8.77 9.43 -10.59
C LYS A 175 -7.48 8.76 -10.14
N VAL A 176 -6.34 9.23 -10.63
CA VAL A 176 -5.02 8.78 -10.18
C VAL A 176 -4.38 9.93 -9.42
N ILE A 177 -4.09 9.69 -8.14
CA ILE A 177 -3.41 10.65 -7.29
C ILE A 177 -1.92 10.38 -7.41
N TYR A 178 -1.14 11.42 -7.67
CA TYR A 178 0.31 11.34 -7.79
C TYR A 178 0.99 12.34 -6.87
N LEU A 179 2.23 12.03 -6.50
CA LEU A 179 3.11 12.91 -5.76
C LEU A 179 4.17 13.47 -6.72
N GLU A 180 4.21 14.79 -6.88
CA GLU A 180 5.26 15.48 -7.62
C GLU A 180 6.64 15.28 -6.99
N ASP A 181 7.70 15.41 -7.78
CA ASP A 181 9.06 15.45 -7.24
C ASP A 181 9.30 16.80 -6.55
N PRO A 182 9.58 16.84 -5.23
CA PRO A 182 9.80 18.08 -4.48
C PRO A 182 10.93 18.96 -5.02
N GLN A 183 11.89 18.39 -5.77
CA GLN A 183 12.99 19.15 -6.39
C GLN A 183 12.54 19.93 -7.63
N THR A 184 11.43 19.52 -8.25
CA THR A 184 10.89 20.11 -9.48
C THR A 184 9.53 20.79 -9.29
N ALA A 185 8.82 20.43 -8.21
CA ALA A 185 7.55 21.00 -7.85
C ALA A 185 7.68 22.48 -7.48
N PHE A 186 6.65 23.25 -7.79
CA PHE A 186 6.56 24.62 -7.29
C PHE A 186 6.33 24.59 -5.77
N ALA A 187 7.10 25.39 -5.03
CA ALA A 187 7.02 25.45 -3.58
C ALA A 187 5.78 26.23 -3.11
N GLU A 188 4.61 25.64 -3.29
CA GLU A 188 3.34 26.11 -2.73
C GLU A 188 2.71 24.97 -1.95
N GLN A 189 2.20 25.25 -0.75
CA GLN A 189 1.42 24.26 -0.01
C GLN A 189 0.10 24.07 -0.74
N GLU A 190 -0.09 22.91 -1.38
CA GLU A 190 -1.39 22.53 -1.90
C GLU A 190 -2.38 22.41 -0.73
N LYS A 191 -3.35 23.31 -0.72
CA LYS A 191 -4.62 23.14 -0.01
C LYS A 191 -5.52 22.20 -0.82
N PRO A 192 -6.51 21.53 -0.20
CA PRO A 192 -7.44 20.64 -0.89
C PRO A 192 -8.15 21.27 -2.10
N ASP A 193 -8.36 22.59 -2.09
CA ASP A 193 -8.98 23.38 -3.16
C ASP A 193 -8.00 23.83 -4.27
N THR A 194 -6.69 23.66 -4.07
CA THR A 194 -5.63 24.11 -4.99
C THR A 194 -4.90 22.98 -5.72
N GLY A 195 -5.23 21.72 -5.41
CA GLY A 195 -4.61 20.57 -6.06
C GLY A 195 -4.80 20.60 -7.58
N ARG A 196 -3.72 20.43 -8.33
CA ARG A 196 -3.77 20.51 -9.79
C ARG A 196 -4.47 19.29 -10.39
N VAL A 197 -5.70 19.48 -10.88
CA VAL A 197 -6.42 18.44 -11.63
C VAL A 197 -6.02 18.50 -13.11
N ILE A 198 -5.64 17.35 -13.66
CA ILE A 198 -5.37 17.17 -15.08
C ILE A 198 -6.46 16.27 -15.64
N ASP A 199 -7.29 16.82 -16.54
CA ASP A 199 -8.27 16.01 -17.27
C ASP A 199 -7.54 15.17 -18.33
N VAL A 200 -7.75 13.85 -18.27
CA VAL A 200 -7.11 12.87 -19.14
C VAL A 200 -8.15 12.38 -20.14
N GLY A 201 -8.18 13.05 -21.29
CA GLY A 201 -9.02 12.64 -22.41
C GLY A 201 -8.56 11.32 -23.02
N LEU A 202 -9.51 10.59 -23.64
CA LEU A 202 -9.18 9.43 -24.47
C LEU A 202 -8.26 9.86 -25.63
N PRO A 203 -7.26 9.04 -26.03
CA PRO A 203 -7.02 7.65 -25.63
C PRO A 203 -5.99 7.47 -24.49
N HIS A 204 -5.70 8.50 -23.71
CA HIS A 204 -4.62 8.44 -22.72
C HIS A 204 -5.01 7.70 -21.45
N ASP A 205 -4.09 6.90 -20.89
CA ASP A 205 -4.26 6.25 -19.60
C ASP A 205 -3.94 7.25 -18.46
N PRO A 206 -4.84 7.51 -17.51
CA PRO A 206 -4.57 8.43 -16.40
C PRO A 206 -3.41 7.97 -15.51
N LEU A 207 -3.17 6.67 -15.39
CA LEU A 207 -1.98 6.17 -14.67
C LEU A 207 -0.71 6.51 -15.45
N GLU A 208 -0.76 6.49 -16.79
CA GLU A 208 0.33 6.95 -17.64
C GLU A 208 0.63 8.42 -17.48
N VAL A 209 -0.40 9.25 -17.54
CA VAL A 209 -0.25 10.69 -17.36
C VAL A 209 0.33 11.00 -15.99
N ALA A 210 -0.24 10.43 -14.92
CA ALA A 210 0.23 10.62 -13.54
C ALA A 210 1.72 10.27 -13.36
N ASP A 211 2.17 9.15 -13.94
CA ASP A 211 3.57 8.69 -13.88
C ASP A 211 4.56 9.61 -14.61
N ARG A 212 4.08 10.44 -15.56
CA ARG A 212 4.92 11.46 -16.21
C ARG A 212 5.07 12.73 -15.37
N PHE A 213 4.07 13.05 -14.53
CA PHE A 213 4.08 14.24 -13.68
C PHE A 213 4.64 13.97 -12.27
N GLY A 214 4.63 12.72 -11.84
CA GLY A 214 5.18 12.33 -10.55
C GLY A 214 5.01 10.84 -10.30
N ARG A 215 4.95 10.47 -9.02
CA ARG A 215 4.78 9.07 -8.60
C ARG A 215 3.32 8.80 -8.22
N PRO A 216 2.60 7.91 -8.92
CA PRO A 216 1.26 7.51 -8.52
C PRO A 216 1.24 6.89 -7.13
N VAL A 217 0.37 7.38 -6.24
CA VAL A 217 0.26 6.93 -4.84
C VAL A 217 -1.10 6.31 -4.51
N ALA A 218 -2.16 6.69 -5.23
CA ALA A 218 -3.49 6.08 -5.08
C ALA A 218 -4.29 6.13 -6.38
N ILE A 219 -5.26 5.21 -6.49
CA ILE A 219 -6.22 5.16 -7.59
C ILE A 219 -7.62 5.11 -7.00
N VAL A 220 -8.49 6.00 -7.47
CA VAL A 220 -9.90 6.05 -7.09
C VAL A 220 -10.73 5.72 -8.31
N ARG A 221 -11.72 4.84 -8.13
CA ARG A 221 -12.69 4.52 -9.18
C ARG A 221 -14.08 4.70 -8.62
N ILE A 222 -14.87 5.56 -9.28
CA ILE A 222 -16.28 5.80 -8.97
C ILE A 222 -17.09 5.31 -10.15
N GLY A 223 -18.00 4.39 -9.89
CA GLY A 223 -18.91 3.86 -10.90
C GLY A 223 -20.26 3.55 -10.30
N THR A 224 -21.09 2.84 -11.05
CA THR A 224 -22.50 2.57 -10.71
C THR A 224 -22.71 1.38 -9.78
N LEU A 225 -21.66 0.87 -9.14
CA LEU A 225 -21.75 -0.34 -8.34
C LEU A 225 -22.41 -0.03 -6.99
N ALA A 226 -23.54 -0.71 -6.71
CA ALA A 226 -24.24 -0.63 -5.44
C ALA A 226 -23.96 -1.86 -4.57
N PRO A 227 -24.17 -1.78 -3.24
CA PRO A 227 -24.11 -2.92 -2.33
C PRO A 227 -24.99 -4.06 -2.85
N PRO A 228 -24.49 -5.30 -2.86
CA PRO A 228 -25.26 -6.43 -3.33
C PRO A 228 -26.41 -6.73 -2.37
N SER A 229 -27.57 -7.12 -2.91
CA SER A 229 -28.71 -7.57 -2.10
C SER A 229 -28.49 -8.95 -1.46
N SER A 230 -27.59 -9.76 -2.02
CA SER A 230 -27.23 -11.08 -1.50
C SER A 230 -26.01 -10.99 -0.58
N PRO A 231 -26.10 -11.48 0.68
CA PRO A 231 -24.97 -11.48 1.62
C PRO A 231 -23.74 -12.24 1.12
N VAL A 232 -23.93 -13.25 0.26
CA VAL A 232 -22.83 -14.06 -0.30
C VAL A 232 -21.89 -13.24 -1.18
N LEU A 233 -22.38 -12.15 -1.77
CA LEU A 233 -21.60 -11.27 -2.64
C LEU A 233 -20.96 -10.11 -1.88
N ALA A 234 -21.33 -9.88 -0.61
CA ALA A 234 -20.81 -8.78 0.19
C ALA A 234 -19.27 -8.78 0.30
N PRO A 235 -18.57 -9.92 0.50
CA PRO A 235 -17.11 -9.93 0.56
C PRO A 235 -16.44 -9.40 -0.71
N GLN A 236 -17.04 -9.61 -1.89
CA GLN A 236 -16.50 -9.12 -3.16
C GLN A 236 -16.70 -7.60 -3.28
N PHE A 237 -17.86 -7.10 -2.86
CA PHE A 237 -18.15 -5.67 -2.86
C PHE A 237 -17.20 -4.88 -1.95
N PHE A 238 -16.90 -5.41 -0.75
CA PHE A 238 -15.99 -4.81 0.23
C PHE A 238 -14.51 -5.17 0.03
N PHE A 239 -14.14 -5.88 -1.04
CA PHE A 239 -12.76 -6.32 -1.30
C PHE A 239 -12.13 -7.10 -0.14
N GLY A 240 -12.91 -7.94 0.53
CA GLY A 240 -12.48 -8.69 1.72
C GLY A 240 -12.40 -7.84 2.99
N ASP A 241 -12.88 -6.59 2.96
CA ASP A 241 -13.00 -5.67 4.09
C ASP A 241 -11.67 -5.48 4.85
N PRO A 242 -10.64 -4.91 4.18
CA PRO A 242 -9.33 -4.74 4.77
C PRO A 242 -9.37 -3.80 5.98
N THR A 243 -8.48 -4.05 6.94
CA THR A 243 -8.34 -3.19 8.12
C THR A 243 -7.84 -1.80 7.75
N TRP A 244 -8.27 -0.80 8.49
CA TRP A 244 -7.81 0.58 8.43
C TRP A 244 -7.56 1.09 9.85
N ALA A 245 -6.75 2.14 9.98
CA ALA A 245 -6.45 2.78 11.26
C ALA A 245 -7.21 4.12 11.38
N PRO A 246 -8.02 4.34 12.43
CA PRO A 246 -8.69 5.63 12.61
C PRO A 246 -7.67 6.75 12.83
N ILE A 247 -7.88 7.90 12.18
CA ILE A 247 -7.11 9.12 12.42
C ILE A 247 -8.10 10.24 12.71
N TYR A 248 -8.26 10.57 13.98
CA TYR A 248 -9.13 11.67 14.39
C TYR A 248 -8.40 12.99 14.20
N GLN A 249 -8.98 13.89 13.40
CA GLN A 249 -8.50 15.27 13.35
C GLN A 249 -8.93 15.98 14.64
N PRO A 250 -8.05 16.77 15.28
CA PRO A 250 -8.47 17.63 16.38
C PRO A 250 -9.49 18.64 15.85
N GLU A 251 -10.57 18.84 16.59
CA GLU A 251 -11.62 19.80 16.23
C GLU A 251 -11.01 21.19 16.07
N VAL A 252 -11.19 21.79 14.89
CA VAL A 252 -10.69 23.15 14.62
C VAL A 252 -11.62 24.11 15.34
N GLU A 253 -11.17 24.64 16.48
CA GLU A 253 -11.92 25.72 17.15
C GLU A 253 -12.15 26.87 16.15
N PRO A 254 -13.39 27.35 15.99
CA PRO A 254 -13.64 28.49 15.11
C PRO A 254 -12.84 29.69 15.63
N VAL A 255 -12.03 30.28 14.75
CA VAL A 255 -11.32 31.52 15.06
C VAL A 255 -12.39 32.60 15.34
N PRO A 256 -12.36 33.24 16.52
CA PRO A 256 -13.38 34.22 16.94
C PRO A 256 -13.39 35.49 16.09
#